data_AF-A0A367LVB4-F1
#
_entry.id   AF-A0A367LVB4-F1
#
_cell.length_a   1.000
_cell.length_b   1.000
_cell.length_c   1.000
_cell.angle_alpha   90.00
_cell.angle_beta   90.00
_cell.angle_gamma   90.00
#
_symmetry.space_group_name_H-M   'P 1'
#
loop_
_entity.id
_entity.type
_entity.pdbx_description
1 polymer ?
#
loop_
_entity_poly.entity_id
_entity_poly.type
_entity_poly.pdbx_seq_one_letter_code
_entity_poly.pdbx_strand_id
1 'polypeptide(L)' 'PPPIARYDYGMPLDIERVLSVTPVPATCGVVPLVMLYRDSAGRLHRLQYRGLGAGCSRH' A
#
# COMPACT_ATOMS: atom_id res chain seq x y z
N PRO A 1 -4.13 -16.02 4.24
CA PRO A 1 -3.70 -14.59 4.20
C PRO A 1 -4.94 -13.70 4.36
N PRO A 2 -4.85 -12.52 5.01
CA PRO A 2 -5.98 -11.63 5.15
C PRO A 2 -6.52 -11.15 3.79
N PRO A 3 -7.81 -10.81 3.69
CA PRO A 3 -8.38 -10.20 2.49
C PRO A 3 -7.74 -8.82 2.24
N ILE A 4 -7.77 -8.37 1.00
CA ILE A 4 -7.28 -7.03 0.65
C ILE A 4 -8.39 -6.02 0.96
N ALA A 5 -8.10 -5.09 1.87
CA ALA A 5 -8.93 -3.91 2.10
C ALA A 5 -8.52 -2.77 1.16
N ARG A 6 -9.49 -1.99 0.66
CA ARG A 6 -9.21 -0.79 -0.13
C ARG A 6 -9.03 0.40 0.81
N TYR A 7 -7.95 1.16 0.60
CA TYR A 7 -7.73 2.42 1.29
C TYR A 7 -8.48 3.55 0.60
N ASP A 8 -9.26 4.29 1.37
CA ASP A 8 -9.79 5.59 0.97
C ASP A 8 -8.96 6.69 1.64
N TYR A 9 -8.62 7.73 0.87
CA TYR A 9 -7.74 8.79 1.35
C TYR A 9 -8.33 9.47 2.59
N GLY A 10 -7.53 9.56 3.66
CA GLY A 10 -7.97 10.10 4.94
C GLY A 10 -8.57 9.06 5.89
N MET A 11 -8.73 7.80 5.47
CA MET A 11 -9.13 6.72 6.37
C MET A 11 -8.07 6.54 7.48
N PRO A 12 -8.47 6.47 8.76
CA PRO A 12 -7.53 6.18 9.83
C PRO A 12 -7.04 4.74 9.73
N LEU A 13 -5.73 4.55 9.90
CA LEU A 13 -5.09 3.24 9.91
C LEU A 13 -4.26 3.11 11.19
N ASP A 14 -4.40 1.99 11.87
CA ASP A 14 -3.51 1.60 12.97
C ASP A 14 -2.34 0.79 12.39
N ILE A 15 -1.23 1.46 12.07
CA ILE A 15 -0.04 0.83 11.51
C ILE A 15 1.09 0.90 12.53
N GLU A 16 1.43 -0.24 13.13
CA GLU A 16 2.62 -0.36 13.98
C GLU A 16 3.87 -0.61 13.13
N ARG A 17 3.79 -1.48 12.11
CA ARG A 17 4.92 -1.80 11.23
C ARG A 17 4.49 -2.16 9.82
N VAL A 18 5.13 -1.55 8.83
CA VAL A 18 5.05 -1.99 7.42
C VAL A 18 6.00 -3.16 7.20
N LEU A 19 5.48 -4.26 6.66
CA LEU A 19 6.25 -5.49 6.42
C LEU A 19 6.70 -5.59 4.97
N SER A 20 5.83 -5.24 4.02
CA SER A 20 6.17 -5.19 2.61
C SER A 20 5.21 -4.31 1.83
N VAL A 21 5.67 -3.86 0.66
CA VAL A 21 4.87 -3.16 -0.34
C VAL A 21 5.14 -3.82 -1.69
N THR A 22 4.12 -3.98 -2.52
CA THR A 22 4.31 -4.45 -3.89
C THR A 22 5.28 -3.55 -4.64
N PRO A 23 6.22 -4.10 -5.42
CA PRO A 23 7.13 -3.30 -6.23
C PRO A 23 6.37 -2.28 -7.07
N VAL A 24 6.85 -1.03 -7.08
CA VAL A 24 6.26 0.03 -7.87
C VAL A 24 6.54 -0.25 -9.34
N PRO A 25 5.52 -0.38 -10.21
CA PRO A 25 5.73 -0.65 -11.62
C PRO A 25 6.40 0.55 -12.31
N ALA A 26 7.19 0.26 -13.35
CA ALA A 26 7.88 1.26 -14.17
C ALA A 26 6.94 2.00 -15.17
N THR A 27 5.62 1.89 -14.99
CA THR A 27 4.64 2.64 -15.76
C THR A 27 4.55 4.07 -15.24
N CYS A 28 4.24 5.04 -16.12
CA CYS A 28 3.90 6.38 -15.68
C CYS A 28 2.38 6.48 -15.46
N GLY A 29 1.97 7.04 -14.31
CA GLY A 29 0.59 7.22 -13.91
C GLY A 29 0.30 6.72 -12.49
N VAL A 30 -0.96 6.84 -12.07
CA VAL A 30 -1.43 6.34 -10.78
C VAL A 30 -1.76 4.85 -10.90
N VAL A 31 -1.16 4.04 -10.05
CA VAL A 31 -1.26 2.57 -10.08
C VAL A 31 -1.71 2.01 -8.72
N PRO A 32 -2.42 0.87 -8.71
CA PRO A 32 -2.74 0.18 -7.45
C PRO A 32 -1.47 -0.48 -6.88
N LEU A 33 -1.22 -0.26 -5.59
CA LEU A 33 -0.17 -0.90 -4.81
C LEU A 33 -0.80 -1.62 -3.62
N VAL A 34 -0.17 -2.70 -3.16
CA VAL A 34 -0.60 -3.44 -1.98
C VAL A 34 0.49 -3.39 -0.91
N MET A 35 0.11 -2.97 0.29
CA MET A 35 0.95 -2.98 1.48
C MET A 35 0.51 -4.09 2.43
N LEU A 36 1.46 -4.85 2.95
CA LEU A 36 1.29 -5.72 4.10
C LEU A 36 1.80 -4.98 5.34
N TYR A 37 0.96 -4.82 6.35
CA TYR A 37 1.34 -4.18 7.60
C TYR A 37 0.83 -4.96 8.82
N ARG A 38 1.43 -4.69 9.99
CA ARG A 38 1.02 -5.16 11.30
C ARG A 38 0.45 -4.00 12.10
N ASP A 39 -0.72 -4.19 12.71
CA ASP A 39 -1.37 -3.22 13.61
C ASP A 39 -0.83 -3.31 15.05
N SER A 40 -1.27 -2.40 15.93
CA SER A 40 -0.85 -2.36 17.34
C SER A 40 -1.29 -3.58 18.15
N ALA A 41 -2.31 -4.32 17.67
CA ALA A 41 -2.77 -5.59 18.25
C ALA A 41 -1.99 -6.81 17.72
N GLY A 42 -0.99 -6.60 16.85
CA GLY A 42 -0.17 -7.64 16.26
C GLY A 42 -0.80 -8.37 15.07
N ARG A 43 -1.94 -7.91 14.53
CA ARG A 43 -2.66 -8.53 13.41
C ARG A 43 -2.11 -8.05 12.08
N LEU A 44 -2.10 -8.95 11.10
CA LEU A 44 -1.65 -8.67 9.74
C LEU A 44 -2.80 -8.18 8.86
N HIS A 45 -2.53 -7.13 8.09
CA HIS A 45 -3.48 -6.51 7.18
C HIS A 45 -2.87 -6.34 5.79
N ARG A 46 -3.69 -6.51 4.75
CA ARG A 46 -3.34 -6.21 3.37
C ARG A 46 -4.18 -5.05 2.89
N LEU A 47 -3.52 -3.97 2.51
CA LEU A 47 -4.16 -2.72 2.11
C LEU A 47 -3.80 -2.39 0.68
N GLN A 48 -4.80 -2.21 -0.18
CA GLN A 48 -4.61 -1.65 -1.51
C GLN A 48 -4.81 -0.14 -1.48
N TYR A 49 -3.84 0.60 -1.99
CA TYR A 49 -3.90 2.05 -2.14
C TYR A 49 -3.42 2.45 -3.54
N ARG A 50 -3.60 3.72 -3.89
CA ARG A 50 -3.13 4.29 -5.16
C ARG A 50 -1.81 5.02 -4.93
N GLY A 51 -0.79 4.70 -5.72
CA GLY A 51 0.52 5.37 -5.70
C GLY A 51 0.98 5.80 -7.09
N LEU A 52 2.04 6.61 -7.16
CA LEU A 52 2.64 7.03 -8.43
C LEU A 52 3.61 5.95 -8.93
N GLY A 53 3.46 5.55 -10.19
CA GLY A 53 4.38 4.63 -10.85
C GLY A 53 5.77 5.26 -11.07
N ALA A 54 6.81 4.42 -11.07
CA ALA A 54 8.20 4.87 -11.19
C ALA A 54 8.55 5.37 -12.60
N GLY A 55 7.66 5.19 -13.59
CA GLY A 55 7.86 5.72 -14.93
C GLY A 55 7.80 7.25 -15.02
N CYS A 56 7.26 7.94 -14.01
CA CYS A 56 7.18 9.41 -14.00
C CYS A 56 8.31 10.11 -13.21
N SER A 57 9.22 9.37 -12.56
CA SER A 57 10.26 9.97 -11.70
C SER A 57 11.54 10.38 -12.44
N ARG A 58 11.58 10.29 -13.79
CA ARG A 58 12.74 10.61 -14.65
C ARG A 58 12.44 11.70 -15.70
N HIS A 59 11.75 12.78 -15.32
CA HIS A 59 11.62 13.99 -16.15
C HIS A 59 12.03 15.24 -15.37
#